data_AF-B6AKB8-F1
#
_entry.id   AF-B6AKB8-F1
#
_cell.length_a   1.000
_cell.length_b   1.000
_cell.length_c   1.000
_cell.angle_alpha   90.00
_cell.angle_beta   90.00
_cell.angle_gamma   90.00
#
_symmetry.space_group_name_H-M   'P 1'
#
loop_
_entity.id
_entity.type
_entity.pdbx_description
1 polymer ?
#
loop_
_entity_poly.entity_id
_entity_poly.type
_entity_poly.pdbx_seq_one_letter_code
_entity_poly.pdbx_strand_id
1 'polypeptide(L)'
;MKKRKFVLVEPKSTHLHVYSRYTIPRLGVILLGTMLRDRGWDVRVYIEDVSPVDMTEVLSADIVGISTLTSTAPQSYKLAELVRNHGIPVIMGGTHVTFCPDEALDFSDYVVRGEGEETLFELLDAMDGKGSFDKILGLSFWKSGKKVHTPDRPLKEDLDSNPIPDYSLVEGWNSNAIISIATSRGCPFTCTFCSVPGMYGHGFRMHSIERVIEEIRVNKPQYIFFADDLFTANRKRTKDLLRRMIEEGLTPQWGAQVRIETAFDPELLSLMKESNCFNVFVGFESINPKTLDLFNKRQTYEKIVSSIKKFKEAGIRIHGMFVVGSDADDKETIYETSRFATEYGLETIQLMILTPLPGSPDYDQFYATGNRELLSRDWSLYDGHHAVYRPKNMTAYELNVAAIDAMEEFYSWKTILRSALRKDLISVIIQTSSKNLLRDWKKQNGEYIQSLRDQVFDKAKEVAVHRDVKLSYRIGVPKFILDAEIGKSLTDFLTELGISVVPFGAPANLSSSGLSSRLDWLRGKVDCIVIPVMDKAGQGQEEIYEKIQRLWKSLSRQKEDLPATVKLFLDRQDGSLYSSMAQIAAIFTKDLDKVNKAYRSIMPAFSGGEVLAPVAVESKPVVLRV
;
A
#
# COMPACT_ATOMS: atom_id res chain seq x y z
N MET A 1 23.44 -11.00 -41.31
CA MET A 1 23.53 -9.77 -40.49
C MET A 1 23.40 -10.15 -39.04
N LYS A 2 24.20 -9.56 -38.13
CA LYS A 2 24.04 -9.77 -36.68
C LYS A 2 22.67 -9.22 -36.28
N LYS A 3 21.83 -10.03 -35.62
CA LYS A 3 20.55 -9.55 -35.08
C LYS A 3 20.84 -8.49 -34.02
N ARG A 4 20.03 -7.43 -33.97
CA ARG A 4 20.10 -6.45 -32.87
C ARG A 4 19.61 -7.10 -31.59
N LYS A 5 20.27 -6.80 -30.48
CA LYS A 5 20.03 -7.36 -29.17
C LYS A 5 19.15 -6.44 -28.33
N PHE A 6 18.06 -6.98 -27.80
CA PHE A 6 17.17 -6.30 -26.86
C PHE A 6 17.15 -7.08 -25.55
N VAL A 7 17.52 -6.44 -24.44
CA VAL A 7 17.45 -7.06 -23.12
C VAL A 7 16.29 -6.45 -22.34
N LEU A 8 15.37 -7.30 -21.87
CA LEU A 8 14.28 -6.91 -20.98
C LEU A 8 14.62 -7.30 -19.55
N VAL A 9 14.45 -6.36 -18.62
CA VAL A 9 14.74 -6.57 -17.21
C VAL A 9 13.53 -6.24 -16.35
N GLU A 10 13.25 -7.16 -15.42
CA GLU A 10 12.27 -7.05 -14.36
C GLU A 10 13.03 -7.07 -13.02
N PRO A 11 13.33 -5.89 -12.45
CA PRO A 11 14.00 -5.79 -11.17
C PRO A 11 13.11 -6.28 -10.03
N LYS A 12 13.73 -6.84 -8.98
CA LYS A 12 13.03 -7.26 -7.77
C LYS A 12 12.93 -6.12 -6.75
N SER A 13 12.07 -6.29 -5.75
CA SER A 13 12.00 -5.35 -4.62
C SER A 13 13.25 -5.42 -3.73
N THR A 14 13.65 -4.30 -3.10
CA THR A 14 14.77 -4.26 -2.15
C THR A 14 14.45 -4.96 -0.83
N HIS A 15 13.19 -4.88 -0.40
CA HIS A 15 12.72 -5.42 0.87
C HIS A 15 11.99 -6.75 0.65
N LEU A 16 12.00 -7.58 1.69
CA LEU A 16 11.16 -8.76 1.75
C LEU A 16 9.67 -8.35 1.82
N HIS A 17 8.81 -9.13 1.17
CA HIS A 17 7.36 -9.03 1.22
C HIS A 17 6.74 -10.44 1.14
N VAL A 18 5.41 -10.54 1.30
CA VAL A 18 4.67 -11.82 1.32
C VAL A 18 4.90 -12.73 0.10
N TYR A 19 5.34 -12.17 -1.03
CA TYR A 19 5.62 -12.92 -2.26
C TYR A 19 7.11 -13.25 -2.47
N SER A 20 8.03 -12.77 -1.63
CA SER A 20 9.48 -12.98 -1.83
C SER A 20 9.95 -14.45 -1.70
N ARG A 21 9.05 -15.37 -1.36
CA ARG A 21 9.33 -16.82 -1.28
C ARG A 21 8.71 -17.61 -2.44
N TYR A 22 7.93 -16.96 -3.30
CA TYR A 22 7.27 -17.60 -4.44
C TYR A 22 7.41 -16.71 -5.68
N THR A 23 8.07 -17.22 -6.71
CA THR A 23 8.24 -16.48 -7.95
C THR A 23 6.98 -16.62 -8.80
N ILE A 24 6.21 -15.52 -8.91
CA ILE A 24 5.08 -15.39 -9.83
C ILE A 24 5.49 -14.35 -10.87
N PRO A 25 5.95 -14.78 -12.06
CA PRO A 25 6.49 -13.84 -13.04
C PRO A 25 5.38 -12.94 -13.60
N ARG A 26 5.72 -11.67 -13.81
CA ARG A 26 4.79 -10.72 -14.45
C ARG A 26 4.85 -10.91 -15.96
N LEU A 27 3.68 -10.92 -16.59
CA LEU A 27 3.55 -11.32 -18.00
C LEU A 27 4.10 -10.29 -19.00
N GLY A 28 4.19 -9.02 -18.61
CA GLY A 28 4.51 -7.93 -19.54
C GLY A 28 5.83 -8.13 -20.28
N VAL A 29 6.92 -8.40 -19.56
CA VAL A 29 8.25 -8.57 -20.19
C VAL A 29 8.36 -9.86 -21.01
N ILE A 30 7.66 -10.92 -20.62
CA ILE A 30 7.66 -12.19 -21.36
C ILE A 30 6.90 -12.02 -22.67
N LEU A 31 5.73 -11.38 -22.64
CA LEU A 31 4.94 -11.06 -23.82
C LEU A 31 5.72 -10.16 -24.79
N LEU A 32 6.27 -9.04 -24.31
CA LEU A 32 7.04 -8.12 -25.14
C LEU A 32 8.29 -8.80 -25.70
N GLY A 33 8.97 -9.65 -24.92
CA GLY A 33 10.12 -10.43 -25.38
C GLY A 33 9.76 -11.38 -26.52
N THR A 34 8.60 -12.04 -26.42
CA THR A 34 8.05 -12.89 -27.48
C THR A 34 7.83 -12.11 -28.76
N MET A 35 7.13 -10.97 -28.67
CA MET A 35 6.85 -10.12 -29.83
C MET A 35 8.12 -9.53 -30.46
N LEU A 36 9.13 -9.16 -29.65
CA LEU A 36 10.44 -8.70 -30.13
C LEU A 36 11.17 -9.80 -30.92
N ARG A 37 11.20 -11.03 -30.39
CA ARG A 37 11.81 -12.17 -31.07
C ARG A 37 11.11 -12.44 -32.41
N ASP A 38 9.78 -12.41 -32.43
CA ASP A 38 8.99 -12.64 -33.65
C ASP A 38 9.27 -11.57 -34.72
N ARG A 39 9.67 -10.37 -34.29
CA ARG A 39 10.15 -9.27 -35.15
C ARG A 39 11.64 -9.37 -35.51
N GLY A 40 12.31 -10.45 -35.12
CA GLY A 40 13.68 -10.77 -35.53
C GLY A 40 14.80 -10.29 -34.60
N TRP A 41 14.47 -9.75 -33.42
CA TRP A 41 15.47 -9.36 -32.42
C TRP A 41 16.13 -10.59 -31.77
N ASP A 42 17.35 -10.41 -31.29
CA ASP A 42 17.98 -11.30 -30.31
C ASP A 42 17.55 -10.84 -28.92
N VAL A 43 16.80 -11.66 -28.19
CA VAL A 43 16.09 -11.23 -26.97
C VAL A 43 16.52 -12.06 -25.77
N ARG A 44 16.73 -11.35 -24.65
CA ARG A 44 16.92 -11.95 -23.32
C ARG A 44 15.94 -11.31 -22.35
N VAL A 45 15.27 -12.12 -21.53
CA VAL A 45 14.40 -11.64 -20.46
C VAL A 45 14.99 -12.04 -19.12
N TYR A 46 15.30 -11.05 -18.28
CA TYR A 46 15.73 -11.25 -16.90
C TYR A 46 14.60 -10.89 -15.95
N ILE A 47 14.15 -11.86 -15.17
CA ILE A 47 13.25 -11.66 -14.03
C ILE A 47 14.11 -11.91 -12.79
N GLU A 48 14.39 -10.88 -12.00
CA GLU A 48 15.35 -10.99 -10.90
C GLU A 48 14.94 -11.96 -9.79
N ASP A 49 13.63 -12.22 -9.65
CA ASP A 49 13.10 -13.24 -8.74
C ASP A 49 13.27 -14.68 -9.28
N VAL A 50 13.67 -14.85 -10.55
CA VAL A 50 14.02 -16.13 -11.18
C VAL A 50 15.54 -16.32 -11.18
N SER A 51 16.28 -15.33 -11.69
CA SER A 51 17.74 -15.40 -11.85
C SER A 51 18.38 -14.01 -11.71
N PRO A 52 19.61 -13.91 -11.19
CA PRO A 52 20.37 -12.66 -11.20
C PRO A 52 20.52 -12.09 -12.61
N VAL A 53 20.51 -10.76 -12.75
CA VAL A 53 20.77 -10.07 -14.02
C VAL A 53 22.24 -10.22 -14.40
N ASP A 54 22.53 -10.74 -15.59
CA ASP A 54 23.88 -10.71 -16.16
C ASP A 54 24.16 -9.34 -16.78
N MET A 55 24.98 -8.54 -16.09
CA MET A 55 25.35 -7.20 -16.55
C MET A 55 26.19 -7.22 -17.83
N THR A 56 26.88 -8.32 -18.15
CA THR A 56 27.61 -8.47 -19.41
C THR A 56 26.63 -8.52 -20.58
N GLU A 57 25.51 -9.23 -20.39
CA GLU A 57 24.45 -9.34 -21.37
C GLU A 57 23.71 -8.01 -21.55
N VAL A 58 23.42 -7.32 -20.44
CA VAL A 58 22.78 -5.99 -20.44
C VAL A 58 23.66 -4.94 -21.13
N LEU A 59 24.95 -4.86 -20.78
CA LEU A 59 25.87 -3.85 -21.30
C LEU A 59 26.35 -4.13 -22.73
N SER A 60 26.00 -5.28 -23.30
CA SER A 60 26.22 -5.61 -24.71
C SER A 60 24.97 -5.48 -25.58
N ALA A 61 23.85 -5.03 -25.01
CA ALA A 61 22.58 -4.84 -25.71
C ALA A 61 22.60 -3.59 -26.61
N ASP A 62 21.80 -3.62 -27.67
CA ASP A 62 21.54 -2.43 -28.48
C ASP A 62 20.46 -1.55 -27.84
N ILE A 63 19.52 -2.14 -27.08
CA ILE A 63 18.47 -1.46 -26.31
C ILE A 63 18.17 -2.28 -25.04
N VAL A 64 17.89 -1.58 -23.93
CA VAL A 64 17.40 -2.20 -22.70
C VAL A 64 16.01 -1.69 -22.35
N GLY A 65 15.09 -2.62 -22.11
CA GLY A 65 13.75 -2.33 -21.60
C GLY A 65 13.61 -2.71 -20.12
N ILE A 66 13.04 -1.84 -19.30
CA ILE A 66 12.94 -2.06 -17.84
C ILE A 66 11.47 -1.96 -17.40
N SER A 67 10.92 -3.05 -16.85
CA SER A 67 9.58 -3.09 -16.27
C SER A 67 9.58 -2.65 -14.81
N THR A 68 8.72 -1.69 -14.47
CA THR A 68 8.83 -0.93 -13.23
C THR A 68 7.50 -0.86 -12.47
N LEU A 69 7.49 -1.43 -11.26
CA LEU A 69 6.48 -1.22 -10.23
C LEU A 69 6.96 -0.15 -9.24
N THR A 70 6.06 0.34 -8.38
CA THR A 70 6.41 1.40 -7.43
C THR A 70 7.53 0.97 -6.49
N SER A 71 7.42 -0.20 -5.86
CA SER A 71 8.46 -0.72 -4.96
C SER A 71 9.80 -1.05 -5.63
N THR A 72 9.79 -1.26 -6.96
CA THR A 72 11.01 -1.58 -7.72
C THR A 72 11.60 -0.34 -8.40
N ALA A 73 10.89 0.79 -8.41
CA ALA A 73 11.30 2.02 -9.10
C ALA A 73 12.72 2.47 -8.75
N PRO A 74 13.17 2.47 -7.47
CA PRO A 74 14.53 2.91 -7.15
C PRO A 74 15.60 1.99 -7.75
N GLN A 75 15.36 0.68 -7.82
CA GLN A 75 16.30 -0.25 -8.48
C GLN A 75 16.24 -0.11 -10.00
N SER A 76 15.04 0.03 -10.56
CA SER A 76 14.83 0.28 -11.98
C SER A 76 15.54 1.55 -12.45
N TYR A 77 15.49 2.64 -11.68
CA TYR A 77 16.20 3.89 -11.98
C TYR A 77 17.71 3.77 -11.89
N LYS A 78 18.23 3.05 -10.89
CA LYS A 78 19.68 2.77 -10.78
C LYS A 78 20.18 1.98 -11.99
N LEU A 79 19.43 0.96 -12.42
CA LEU A 79 19.77 0.18 -13.61
C LEU A 79 19.68 1.04 -14.87
N ALA A 80 18.60 1.81 -15.02
CA ALA A 80 18.40 2.72 -16.15
C ALA A 80 19.55 3.72 -16.29
N GLU A 81 19.92 4.40 -15.20
CA GLU A 81 21.02 5.36 -15.18
C GLU A 81 22.35 4.70 -15.54
N LEU A 82 22.65 3.53 -14.97
CA LEU A 82 23.86 2.78 -15.29
C LEU A 82 23.93 2.45 -16.78
N VAL A 83 22.86 1.89 -17.35
CA VAL A 83 22.81 1.50 -18.77
C VAL A 83 22.91 2.73 -19.69
N ARG A 84 22.18 3.80 -19.38
CA ARG A 84 22.22 5.05 -20.15
C ARG A 84 23.61 5.69 -20.13
N ASN A 85 24.32 5.65 -18.99
CA ASN A 85 25.69 6.13 -18.89
C ASN A 85 26.70 5.33 -19.73
N HIS A 86 26.35 4.11 -20.15
CA HIS A 86 27.13 3.33 -21.12
C HIS A 86 26.73 3.61 -22.58
N GLY A 87 25.86 4.60 -22.83
CA GLY A 87 25.42 4.99 -24.15
C GLY A 87 24.38 4.06 -24.78
N ILE A 88 23.77 3.17 -23.99
CA ILE A 88 22.74 2.25 -24.46
C ILE A 88 21.36 2.88 -24.21
N PRO A 89 20.50 2.98 -25.24
CA PRO A 89 19.14 3.48 -25.07
C PRO A 89 18.32 2.67 -24.06
N VAL A 90 17.68 3.38 -23.13
CA VAL A 90 16.82 2.79 -22.09
C VAL A 90 15.36 3.16 -22.31
N ILE A 91 14.52 2.14 -22.37
CA ILE A 91 13.06 2.26 -22.44
C ILE A 91 12.46 1.74 -21.14
N MET A 92 11.75 2.57 -20.40
CA MET A 92 11.04 2.13 -19.20
C MET A 92 9.56 1.92 -19.48
N GLY A 93 8.96 0.90 -18.86
CA GLY A 93 7.52 0.64 -18.91
C GLY A 93 7.00 0.06 -17.60
N GLY A 94 5.68 -0.08 -17.49
CA GLY A 94 5.01 -0.61 -16.30
C GLY A 94 4.22 0.43 -15.51
N THR A 95 3.62 -0.01 -14.41
CA THR A 95 2.62 0.76 -13.67
C THR A 95 3.18 2.05 -13.08
N HIS A 96 4.36 2.02 -12.47
CA HIS A 96 4.90 3.20 -11.80
C HIS A 96 5.23 4.32 -12.79
N VAL A 97 5.98 4.00 -13.85
CA VAL A 97 6.43 5.00 -14.83
C VAL A 97 5.28 5.51 -15.72
N THR A 98 4.16 4.79 -15.76
CA THR A 98 2.92 5.29 -16.39
C THR A 98 2.37 6.51 -15.63
N PHE A 99 2.36 6.46 -14.29
CA PHE A 99 1.84 7.53 -13.45
C PHE A 99 2.90 8.55 -13.01
N CYS A 100 4.18 8.19 -13.09
CA CYS A 100 5.32 9.04 -12.75
C CYS A 100 6.31 9.18 -13.94
N PRO A 101 5.86 9.53 -15.16
CA PRO A 101 6.72 9.53 -16.35
C PRO A 101 7.80 10.60 -16.29
N ASP A 102 7.53 11.74 -15.65
CA ASP A 102 8.52 12.80 -15.49
C ASP A 102 9.72 12.31 -14.68
N GLU A 103 9.47 11.69 -13.52
CA GLU A 103 10.53 11.15 -12.67
C GLU A 103 11.32 10.07 -13.42
N ALA A 104 10.64 9.17 -14.14
CA ALA A 104 11.29 8.12 -14.90
C ALA A 104 12.20 8.65 -16.03
N LEU A 105 11.77 9.71 -16.73
CA LEU A 105 12.57 10.35 -17.78
C LEU A 105 13.86 10.99 -17.27
N ASP A 106 14.00 11.27 -15.98
CA ASP A 106 15.28 11.71 -15.43
C ASP A 106 16.34 10.60 -15.50
N PHE A 107 15.93 9.33 -15.60
CA PHE A 107 16.80 8.15 -15.61
C PHE A 107 16.82 7.37 -16.94
N SER A 108 15.85 7.58 -17.83
CA SER A 108 15.73 6.88 -19.12
C SER A 108 15.68 7.81 -20.33
N ASP A 109 15.70 7.23 -21.54
CA ASP A 109 15.53 7.98 -22.80
C ASP A 109 14.05 8.06 -23.20
N TYR A 110 13.32 6.97 -22.94
CA TYR A 110 11.92 6.82 -23.28
C TYR A 110 11.13 6.18 -22.13
N VAL A 111 9.87 6.56 -22.02
CA VAL A 111 8.88 5.89 -21.15
C VAL A 111 7.67 5.51 -22.00
N VAL A 112 7.35 4.21 -21.98
CA VAL A 112 6.13 3.65 -22.57
C VAL A 112 5.07 3.57 -21.48
N ARG A 113 4.00 4.35 -21.64
CA ARG A 113 2.89 4.46 -20.67
C ARG A 113 1.71 3.58 -21.07
N GLY A 114 1.03 3.03 -20.06
CA GLY A 114 -0.13 2.16 -20.26
C GLY A 114 0.25 0.81 -20.85
N GLU A 115 -0.56 0.31 -21.79
CA GLU A 115 -0.28 -0.91 -22.54
C GLU A 115 0.81 -0.64 -23.58
N GLY A 116 1.89 -1.42 -23.50
CA GLY A 116 3.16 -1.09 -24.16
C GLY A 116 3.37 -1.78 -25.50
N GLU A 117 2.52 -2.72 -25.89
CA GLU A 117 2.71 -3.57 -27.07
C GLU A 117 2.90 -2.75 -28.34
N GLU A 118 1.90 -1.96 -28.77
CA GLU A 118 2.00 -1.16 -29.99
C GLU A 118 2.99 0.00 -29.84
N THR A 119 2.96 0.68 -28.69
CA THR A 119 3.79 1.86 -28.42
C THR A 119 5.28 1.54 -28.51
N LEU A 120 5.72 0.41 -27.95
CA LEU A 120 7.11 -0.02 -28.03
C LEU A 120 7.54 -0.24 -29.49
N PHE A 121 6.70 -0.88 -30.30
CA PHE A 121 7.07 -1.18 -31.68
C PHE A 121 7.08 0.06 -32.58
N GLU A 122 6.13 0.97 -32.41
CA GLU A 122 6.15 2.27 -33.09
C GLU A 122 7.40 3.08 -32.70
N LEU A 123 7.82 3.00 -31.42
CA LEU A 123 9.06 3.64 -30.94
C LEU A 123 10.28 3.03 -31.63
N LEU A 124 10.38 1.72 -31.71
CA LEU A 124 11.48 1.05 -32.40
C LEU A 124 11.55 1.40 -33.89
N ASP A 125 10.40 1.47 -34.56
CA ASP A 125 10.34 1.91 -35.96
C ASP A 125 10.82 3.36 -36.12
N ALA A 126 10.41 4.26 -35.22
CA ALA A 126 10.85 5.66 -35.25
C ALA A 126 12.36 5.80 -34.95
N MET A 127 12.92 4.97 -34.07
CA MET A 127 14.37 4.90 -33.82
C MET A 127 15.15 4.45 -35.07
N ASP A 128 14.53 3.63 -35.92
CA ASP A 128 15.08 3.20 -37.21
C ASP A 128 14.80 4.21 -38.35
N GLY A 129 14.33 5.42 -38.01
CA GLY A 129 14.03 6.50 -38.95
C GLY A 129 12.68 6.37 -39.66
N LYS A 130 11.82 5.45 -39.23
CA LYS A 130 10.48 5.25 -39.80
C LYS A 130 9.42 5.89 -38.92
N GLY A 131 9.11 7.16 -39.21
CA GLY A 131 8.06 7.91 -38.51
C GLY A 131 8.64 8.99 -37.61
N SER A 132 7.87 9.40 -36.60
CA SER A 132 8.22 10.50 -35.70
C SER A 132 7.69 10.21 -34.30
N PHE A 133 8.53 10.45 -33.28
CA PHE A 133 8.19 10.23 -31.88
C PHE A 133 6.92 10.99 -31.45
N ASP A 134 6.68 12.18 -32.00
CA ASP A 134 5.51 13.02 -31.63
C ASP A 134 4.15 12.40 -32.02
N LYS A 135 4.15 11.38 -32.88
CA LYS A 135 2.93 10.70 -33.36
C LYS A 135 2.63 9.40 -32.63
N ILE A 136 3.55 8.94 -31.78
CA ILE A 136 3.44 7.66 -31.08
C ILE A 136 2.58 7.89 -29.84
N LEU A 137 1.40 7.29 -29.75
CA LEU A 137 0.54 7.41 -28.57
C LEU A 137 1.14 6.66 -27.37
N GLY A 138 0.97 7.22 -26.17
CA GLY A 138 1.46 6.63 -24.91
C GLY A 138 2.97 6.76 -24.68
N LEU A 139 3.65 7.67 -25.38
CA LEU A 139 5.10 7.84 -25.29
C LEU A 139 5.46 9.10 -24.50
N SER A 140 6.41 8.99 -23.58
CA SER A 140 7.11 10.13 -23.00
C SER A 140 8.59 10.08 -23.34
N PHE A 141 9.18 11.22 -23.71
CA PHE A 141 10.57 11.30 -24.19
C PHE A 141 11.12 12.72 -24.08
N TRP A 142 12.43 12.87 -24.27
CA TRP A 142 13.08 14.18 -24.35
C TRP A 142 13.08 14.73 -25.77
N LYS A 143 12.68 16.00 -25.93
CA LYS A 143 12.80 16.74 -27.19
C LYS A 143 13.35 18.14 -26.92
N SER A 144 14.52 18.44 -27.49
CA SER A 144 15.18 19.74 -27.36
C SER A 144 15.33 20.21 -25.91
N GLY A 145 15.74 19.30 -25.01
CA GLY A 145 15.95 19.59 -23.58
C GLY A 145 14.67 19.73 -22.75
N LYS A 146 13.51 19.34 -23.29
CA LYS A 146 12.23 19.31 -22.56
C LYS A 146 11.63 17.92 -22.56
N LYS A 147 11.01 17.52 -21.44
CA LYS A 147 10.17 16.33 -21.35
C LYS A 147 8.89 16.58 -22.16
N VAL A 148 8.56 15.66 -23.04
CA VAL A 148 7.37 15.69 -23.90
C VAL A 148 6.58 14.43 -23.66
N HIS A 149 5.26 14.59 -23.56
CA HIS A 149 4.31 13.50 -23.39
C HIS A 149 3.31 13.55 -24.54
N THR A 150 3.25 12.49 -25.33
CA THR A 150 2.18 12.32 -26.31
C THR A 150 0.88 11.91 -25.61
N PRO A 151 -0.29 12.05 -26.25
CA PRO A 151 -1.55 11.59 -25.68
C PRO A 151 -1.54 10.10 -25.34
N ASP A 152 -2.30 9.70 -24.32
CA ASP A 152 -2.41 8.30 -23.93
C ASP A 152 -3.01 7.44 -25.04
N ARG A 153 -2.54 6.20 -25.14
CA ARG A 153 -3.05 5.22 -26.10
C ARG A 153 -4.39 4.64 -25.59
N PRO A 154 -5.42 4.54 -26.44
CA PRO A 154 -6.61 3.78 -26.11
C PRO A 154 -6.28 2.34 -25.73
N LEU A 155 -7.00 1.80 -24.77
CA LEU A 155 -6.83 0.41 -24.35
C LEU A 155 -7.06 -0.55 -25.52
N LYS A 156 -6.22 -1.59 -25.62
CA LYS A 156 -6.27 -2.61 -26.65
C LYS A 156 -7.52 -3.47 -26.51
N GLU A 157 -8.43 -3.41 -27.48
CA GLU A 157 -9.68 -4.18 -27.43
C GLU A 157 -9.46 -5.68 -27.71
N ASP A 158 -8.78 -6.00 -28.81
CA ASP A 158 -8.46 -7.38 -29.18
C ASP A 158 -7.15 -7.82 -28.52
N LEU A 159 -7.26 -8.56 -27.42
CA LEU A 159 -6.10 -9.13 -26.72
C LEU A 159 -5.51 -10.33 -27.45
N ASP A 160 -6.27 -11.03 -28.30
CA ASP A 160 -5.83 -12.26 -28.97
C ASP A 160 -4.86 -12.01 -30.12
N SER A 161 -4.77 -10.76 -30.59
CA SER A 161 -3.73 -10.37 -31.54
C SER A 161 -2.31 -10.48 -30.95
N ASN A 162 -2.19 -10.62 -29.62
CA ASN A 162 -0.93 -10.83 -28.94
C ASN A 162 -0.53 -12.32 -28.96
N PRO A 163 0.75 -12.65 -29.21
CA PRO A 163 1.22 -14.04 -29.20
C PRO A 163 1.15 -14.65 -27.79
N ILE A 164 1.26 -15.98 -27.73
CA ILE A 164 1.46 -16.72 -26.47
C ILE A 164 2.81 -16.32 -25.86
N PRO A 165 2.86 -15.82 -24.61
CA PRO A 165 4.12 -15.53 -23.94
C PRO A 165 5.02 -16.76 -23.90
N ASP A 166 6.23 -16.64 -24.42
CA ASP A 166 7.22 -17.70 -24.44
C ASP A 166 8.16 -17.61 -23.24
N TYR A 167 7.90 -18.45 -22.24
CA TYR A 167 8.70 -18.55 -21.02
C TYR A 167 10.13 -19.02 -21.23
N SER A 168 10.45 -19.66 -22.37
CA SER A 168 11.82 -20.07 -22.68
C SER A 168 12.78 -18.89 -22.93
N LEU A 169 12.24 -17.68 -23.12
CA LEU A 169 13.02 -16.45 -23.22
C LEU A 169 13.51 -15.93 -21.85
N VAL A 170 12.94 -16.43 -20.76
CA VAL A 170 13.32 -16.05 -19.40
C VAL A 170 14.58 -16.81 -19.01
N GLU A 171 15.65 -16.07 -18.73
CA GLU A 171 16.90 -16.67 -18.30
C GLU A 171 16.74 -17.39 -16.95
N GLY A 172 17.32 -18.59 -16.85
CA GLY A 172 17.19 -19.44 -15.67
C GLY A 172 15.79 -20.03 -15.43
N TRP A 173 14.87 -19.95 -16.40
CA TRP A 173 13.51 -20.46 -16.23
C TRP A 173 13.46 -21.96 -15.93
N ASN A 174 12.71 -22.32 -14.88
CA ASN A 174 12.42 -23.70 -14.54
C ASN A 174 11.03 -24.07 -15.07
N SER A 175 10.94 -25.06 -15.95
CA SER A 175 9.66 -25.56 -16.48
C SER A 175 8.66 -26.07 -15.44
N ASN A 176 9.11 -26.37 -14.21
CA ASN A 176 8.24 -26.74 -13.09
C ASN A 176 7.81 -25.54 -12.22
N ALA A 177 8.23 -24.31 -12.56
CA ALA A 177 7.81 -23.11 -11.86
C ALA A 177 6.33 -22.77 -12.15
N ILE A 178 5.79 -21.81 -11.39
CA ILE A 178 4.44 -21.30 -11.58
C ILE A 178 4.37 -20.57 -12.93
N ILE A 179 3.46 -20.99 -13.80
CA ILE A 179 3.17 -20.29 -15.05
C ILE A 179 2.03 -19.30 -14.78
N SER A 180 2.28 -18.02 -15.03
CA SER A 180 1.23 -17.01 -15.03
C SER A 180 0.45 -17.07 -16.35
N ILE A 181 -0.87 -16.98 -16.30
CA ILE A 181 -1.72 -16.83 -17.50
C ILE A 181 -2.73 -15.73 -17.21
N ALA A 182 -2.80 -14.70 -18.05
CA ALA A 182 -3.87 -13.71 -17.97
C ALA A 182 -5.01 -14.14 -18.91
N THR A 183 -6.23 -14.21 -18.40
CA THR A 183 -7.41 -14.48 -19.24
C THR A 183 -8.14 -13.19 -19.62
N SER A 184 -7.76 -12.07 -19.00
CA SER A 184 -8.36 -10.76 -19.09
C SER A 184 -7.43 -9.65 -18.61
N ARG A 185 -7.84 -8.40 -18.83
CA ARG A 185 -7.20 -7.18 -18.31
C ARG A 185 -8.25 -6.22 -17.75
N GLY A 186 -7.94 -5.63 -16.59
CA GLY A 186 -8.78 -4.67 -15.90
C GLY A 186 -9.74 -5.31 -14.90
N CYS A 187 -10.48 -4.46 -14.20
CA CYS A 187 -11.44 -4.86 -13.19
C CYS A 187 -12.64 -3.89 -13.20
N PRO A 188 -13.89 -4.38 -13.21
CA PRO A 188 -15.07 -3.52 -13.28
C PRO A 188 -15.39 -2.81 -11.95
N PHE A 189 -14.59 -3.02 -10.90
CA PHE A 189 -14.79 -2.42 -9.57
C PHE A 189 -14.00 -1.13 -9.39
N THR A 190 -14.42 -0.31 -8.42
CA THR A 190 -13.92 1.05 -8.21
C THR A 190 -13.37 1.24 -6.79
N CYS A 191 -12.58 0.27 -6.33
CA CYS A 191 -11.92 0.36 -5.02
C CYS A 191 -10.93 1.54 -5.00
N THR A 192 -11.00 2.38 -3.97
CA THR A 192 -10.32 3.70 -3.94
C THR A 192 -8.80 3.61 -3.81
N PHE A 193 -8.30 2.57 -3.15
CA PHE A 193 -6.86 2.34 -2.92
C PHE A 193 -6.17 1.63 -4.09
N CYS A 194 -6.93 1.12 -5.06
CA CYS A 194 -6.42 0.26 -6.12
C CYS A 194 -5.98 1.08 -7.34
N SER A 195 -4.82 0.76 -7.92
CA SER A 195 -4.31 1.42 -9.14
C SER A 195 -4.82 0.79 -10.45
N VAL A 196 -5.47 -0.38 -10.39
CA VAL A 196 -6.03 -1.08 -11.56
C VAL A 196 -6.99 -0.18 -12.35
N PRO A 197 -7.93 0.55 -11.72
CA PRO A 197 -8.80 1.47 -12.45
C PRO A 197 -8.07 2.64 -13.11
N GLY A 198 -6.98 3.13 -12.50
CA GLY A 198 -6.15 4.15 -13.12
C GLY A 198 -5.41 3.63 -14.36
N MET A 199 -5.04 2.36 -14.37
CA MET A 199 -4.31 1.73 -15.48
C MET A 199 -5.22 1.30 -16.63
N TYR A 200 -6.38 0.69 -16.32
CA TYR A 200 -7.25 0.04 -17.30
C TYR A 200 -8.66 0.65 -17.38
N GLY A 201 -8.87 1.81 -16.74
CA GLY A 201 -10.20 2.38 -16.58
C GLY A 201 -11.14 1.42 -15.83
N HIS A 202 -12.43 1.53 -16.10
CA HIS A 202 -13.45 0.63 -15.55
C HIS A 202 -13.81 -0.53 -16.49
N GLY A 203 -12.98 -0.75 -17.52
CA GLY A 203 -13.19 -1.79 -18.53
C GLY A 203 -12.74 -3.17 -18.05
N PHE A 204 -13.29 -4.20 -18.70
CA PHE A 204 -12.87 -5.59 -18.53
C PHE A 204 -12.80 -6.23 -19.91
N ARG A 205 -11.58 -6.53 -20.38
CA ARG A 205 -11.31 -7.08 -21.71
C ARG A 205 -10.73 -8.48 -21.56
N MET A 206 -11.03 -9.39 -22.47
CA MET A 206 -10.78 -10.82 -22.27
C MET A 206 -10.10 -11.42 -23.48
N HIS A 207 -9.18 -12.37 -23.24
CA HIS A 207 -8.74 -13.30 -24.27
C HIS A 207 -9.88 -14.28 -24.63
N SER A 208 -9.90 -14.80 -25.86
CA SER A 208 -10.79 -15.93 -26.17
C SER A 208 -10.46 -17.16 -25.33
N ILE A 209 -11.43 -18.05 -25.18
CA ILE A 209 -11.21 -19.32 -24.49
C ILE A 209 -10.20 -20.16 -25.27
N GLU A 210 -10.31 -20.18 -26.59
CA GLU A 210 -9.41 -20.88 -27.51
C GLU A 210 -7.96 -20.44 -27.30
N ARG A 211 -7.71 -19.13 -27.19
CA ARG A 211 -6.38 -18.57 -26.94
C ARG A 211 -5.81 -18.97 -25.59
N VAL A 212 -6.64 -19.03 -24.54
CA VAL A 212 -6.22 -19.48 -23.19
C VAL A 212 -5.94 -20.98 -23.16
N ILE A 213 -6.81 -21.79 -23.78
CA ILE A 213 -6.63 -23.24 -23.87
C ILE A 213 -5.32 -23.59 -24.61
N GLU A 214 -5.02 -22.89 -25.70
CA GLU A 214 -3.76 -23.09 -26.42
C GLU A 214 -2.54 -22.70 -25.57
N GLU A 215 -2.62 -21.62 -24.78
CA GLU A 215 -1.55 -21.24 -23.87
C GLU A 215 -1.26 -22.30 -22.80
N ILE A 216 -2.31 -22.93 -22.25
CA ILE A 216 -2.17 -24.05 -21.31
C ILE A 216 -1.50 -25.24 -22.01
N ARG A 217 -1.93 -25.56 -23.25
CA ARG A 217 -1.41 -26.68 -24.04
C ARG A 217 0.08 -26.52 -24.38
N VAL A 218 0.50 -25.32 -24.77
CA VAL A 218 1.89 -25.03 -25.13
C VAL A 218 2.80 -25.08 -23.91
N ASN A 219 2.40 -24.45 -22.80
CA ASN A 219 3.24 -24.34 -21.60
C ASN A 219 3.27 -25.61 -20.75
N LYS A 220 2.24 -26.48 -20.83
CA LYS A 220 2.12 -27.72 -20.04
C LYS A 220 2.43 -27.54 -18.54
N PRO A 221 1.82 -26.54 -17.89
CA PRO A 221 2.17 -26.16 -16.52
C PRO A 221 1.82 -27.26 -15.52
N GLN A 222 2.63 -27.40 -14.46
CA GLN A 222 2.22 -28.14 -13.26
C GLN A 222 1.26 -27.32 -12.40
N TYR A 223 1.50 -26.00 -12.35
CA TYR A 223 0.70 -25.04 -11.62
C TYR A 223 0.49 -23.75 -12.43
N ILE A 224 -0.76 -23.27 -12.50
CA ILE A 224 -1.12 -21.99 -13.11
C ILE A 224 -1.48 -20.97 -12.03
N PHE A 225 -0.92 -19.77 -12.13
CA PHE A 225 -1.52 -18.60 -11.50
C PHE A 225 -2.27 -17.80 -12.56
N PHE A 226 -3.61 -17.78 -12.48
CA PHE A 226 -4.39 -16.90 -13.34
C PHE A 226 -4.22 -15.46 -12.85
N ALA A 227 -3.45 -14.68 -13.59
CA ALA A 227 -2.94 -13.36 -13.22
C ALA A 227 -3.97 -12.24 -13.41
N ASP A 228 -5.24 -12.59 -13.60
CA ASP A 228 -6.34 -11.65 -13.72
C ASP A 228 -6.52 -10.84 -12.43
N ASP A 229 -6.79 -9.53 -12.56
CA ASP A 229 -7.16 -8.69 -11.41
C ASP A 229 -8.45 -9.19 -10.74
N LEU A 230 -9.33 -9.82 -11.52
CA LEU A 230 -10.50 -10.55 -11.04
C LEU A 230 -10.90 -11.65 -12.03
N PHE A 231 -10.43 -12.89 -11.78
CA PHE A 231 -10.66 -14.04 -12.66
C PHE A 231 -12.15 -14.29 -12.95
N THR A 232 -12.99 -14.12 -11.92
CA THR A 232 -14.42 -14.41 -11.98
C THR A 232 -15.29 -13.20 -12.29
N ALA A 233 -14.73 -12.12 -12.85
CA ALA A 233 -15.48 -10.90 -13.16
C ALA A 233 -16.64 -11.20 -14.12
N ASN A 234 -16.40 -12.04 -15.14
CA ASN A 234 -17.42 -12.60 -16.01
C ASN A 234 -17.65 -14.08 -15.69
N ARG A 235 -18.62 -14.35 -14.79
CA ARG A 235 -18.93 -15.72 -14.34
C ARG A 235 -19.30 -16.67 -15.47
N LYS A 236 -20.09 -16.20 -16.45
CA LYS A 236 -20.52 -17.06 -17.58
C LYS A 236 -19.30 -17.54 -18.36
N ARG A 237 -18.45 -16.61 -18.81
CA ARG A 237 -17.21 -16.95 -19.54
C ARG A 237 -16.29 -17.83 -18.68
N THR A 238 -16.17 -17.53 -17.39
CA THR A 238 -15.34 -18.34 -16.49
C THR A 238 -15.81 -19.79 -16.48
N LYS A 239 -17.12 -20.04 -16.34
CA LYS A 239 -17.68 -21.40 -16.40
C LYS A 239 -17.41 -22.06 -17.74
N ASP A 240 -17.54 -21.33 -18.85
CA ASP A 240 -17.26 -21.85 -20.18
C ASP A 240 -15.77 -22.24 -20.35
N LEU A 241 -14.84 -21.42 -19.84
CA LEU A 241 -13.41 -21.74 -19.83
C LEU A 241 -13.12 -23.00 -18.99
N LEU A 242 -13.67 -23.08 -17.77
CA LEU A 242 -13.42 -24.22 -16.88
C LEU A 242 -14.00 -25.53 -17.45
N ARG A 243 -15.18 -25.48 -18.09
CA ARG A 243 -15.73 -26.66 -18.80
C ARG A 243 -14.81 -27.10 -19.93
N ARG A 244 -14.30 -26.17 -20.74
CA ARG A 244 -13.36 -26.49 -21.82
C ARG A 244 -12.04 -27.07 -21.30
N MET A 245 -11.52 -26.58 -20.17
CA MET A 245 -10.36 -27.18 -19.51
C MET A 245 -10.62 -28.63 -19.09
N ILE A 246 -11.79 -28.90 -18.50
CA ILE A 246 -12.18 -30.25 -18.05
C ILE A 246 -12.37 -31.19 -19.25
N GLU A 247 -13.12 -30.76 -20.27
CA GLU A 247 -13.40 -31.54 -21.48
C GLU A 247 -12.13 -31.94 -22.23
N GLU A 248 -11.12 -31.05 -22.27
CA GLU A 248 -9.85 -31.29 -22.96
C GLU A 248 -8.79 -31.95 -22.06
N GLY A 249 -9.10 -32.24 -20.79
CA GLY A 249 -8.14 -32.83 -19.85
C GLY A 249 -6.98 -31.91 -19.48
N LEU A 250 -7.15 -30.59 -19.62
CA LEU A 250 -6.16 -29.55 -19.33
C LEU A 250 -6.41 -28.95 -17.95
N THR A 251 -6.28 -29.76 -16.90
CA THR A 251 -6.62 -29.41 -15.51
C THR A 251 -5.40 -29.44 -14.57
N PRO A 252 -4.32 -28.67 -14.86
CA PRO A 252 -3.23 -28.49 -13.91
C PRO A 252 -3.75 -27.84 -12.63
N GLN A 253 -3.01 -27.94 -11.53
CA GLN A 253 -3.41 -27.19 -10.34
C GLN A 253 -3.38 -25.70 -10.65
N TRP A 254 -4.35 -24.95 -10.14
CA TRP A 254 -4.36 -23.52 -10.39
C TRP A 254 -4.88 -22.71 -9.22
N GLY A 255 -4.47 -21.44 -9.17
CA GLY A 255 -5.00 -20.44 -8.29
C GLY A 255 -5.25 -19.11 -9.00
N ALA A 256 -6.14 -18.30 -8.44
CA ALA A 256 -6.55 -17.03 -9.04
C ALA A 256 -7.03 -16.03 -7.99
N GLN A 257 -7.01 -14.74 -8.34
CA GLN A 257 -7.63 -13.70 -7.53
C GLN A 257 -9.14 -13.63 -7.78
N VAL A 258 -9.91 -13.66 -6.69
CA VAL A 258 -11.38 -13.64 -6.72
C VAL A 258 -11.93 -12.72 -5.63
N ARG A 259 -13.23 -12.46 -5.71
CA ARG A 259 -13.98 -11.78 -4.64
C ARG A 259 -14.95 -12.72 -3.96
N ILE A 260 -15.50 -12.30 -2.82
CA ILE A 260 -16.42 -13.11 -2.02
C ILE A 260 -17.66 -13.55 -2.80
N GLU A 261 -18.09 -12.76 -3.78
CA GLU A 261 -19.28 -13.02 -4.59
C GLU A 261 -19.13 -14.27 -5.48
N THR A 262 -17.91 -14.78 -5.65
CA THR A 262 -17.62 -16.06 -6.33
C THR A 262 -18.19 -17.24 -5.57
N ALA A 263 -18.13 -17.20 -4.23
CA ALA A 263 -18.58 -18.30 -3.38
C ALA A 263 -20.10 -18.52 -3.40
N PHE A 264 -20.87 -17.63 -4.03
CA PHE A 264 -22.33 -17.68 -4.09
C PHE A 264 -22.87 -18.25 -5.41
N ASP A 265 -22.01 -18.77 -6.28
CA ASP A 265 -22.39 -19.53 -7.48
C ASP A 265 -21.96 -21.00 -7.31
N PRO A 266 -22.87 -21.91 -6.90
CA PRO A 266 -22.53 -23.31 -6.64
C PRO A 266 -22.01 -24.06 -7.88
N GLU A 267 -22.52 -23.73 -9.07
CA GLU A 267 -22.05 -24.34 -10.32
C GLU A 267 -20.61 -23.93 -10.59
N LEU A 268 -20.29 -22.64 -10.43
CA LEU A 268 -18.92 -22.14 -10.57
C LEU A 268 -17.98 -22.82 -9.57
N LEU A 269 -18.37 -22.96 -8.30
CA LEU A 269 -17.55 -23.66 -7.30
C LEU A 269 -17.29 -25.13 -7.67
N SER A 270 -18.30 -25.84 -8.20
CA SER A 270 -18.13 -27.21 -8.70
C SER A 270 -17.11 -27.25 -9.83
N LEU A 271 -17.27 -26.41 -10.84
CA LEU A 271 -16.35 -26.33 -11.99
C LEU A 271 -14.94 -25.94 -11.56
N MET A 272 -14.79 -25.04 -10.59
CA MET A 272 -13.48 -24.70 -10.03
C MET A 272 -12.83 -25.94 -9.41
N LYS A 273 -13.58 -26.72 -8.62
CA LYS A 273 -13.04 -27.92 -8.00
C LYS A 273 -12.68 -28.99 -9.03
N GLU A 274 -13.56 -29.26 -9.99
CA GLU A 274 -13.39 -30.26 -11.05
C GLU A 274 -12.23 -29.92 -11.99
N SER A 275 -11.99 -28.63 -12.25
CA SER A 275 -10.85 -28.14 -13.02
C SER A 275 -9.55 -28.02 -12.23
N ASN A 276 -9.50 -28.53 -10.99
CA ASN A 276 -8.32 -28.57 -10.11
C ASN A 276 -7.90 -27.21 -9.52
N CYS A 277 -8.86 -26.35 -9.18
CA CYS A 277 -8.61 -25.15 -8.38
C CYS A 277 -8.06 -25.56 -7.00
N PHE A 278 -6.80 -25.21 -6.76
CA PHE A 278 -6.10 -25.54 -5.54
C PHE A 278 -6.37 -24.51 -4.44
N ASN A 279 -6.21 -23.22 -4.76
CA ASN A 279 -6.47 -22.12 -3.84
C ASN A 279 -7.02 -20.88 -4.57
N VAL A 280 -7.70 -20.02 -3.81
CA VAL A 280 -8.12 -18.70 -4.25
C VAL A 280 -7.52 -17.61 -3.38
N PHE A 281 -7.16 -16.50 -4.00
CA PHE A 281 -6.70 -15.29 -3.35
C PHE A 281 -7.92 -14.37 -3.23
N VAL A 282 -8.52 -14.31 -2.04
CA VAL A 282 -9.78 -13.62 -1.84
C VAL A 282 -9.53 -12.22 -1.31
N GLY A 283 -9.87 -11.22 -2.11
CA GLY A 283 -9.85 -9.81 -1.70
C GLY A 283 -10.99 -9.51 -0.73
N PHE A 284 -10.74 -9.73 0.57
CA PHE A 284 -11.62 -9.32 1.67
C PHE A 284 -11.42 -7.85 2.02
N GLU A 285 -10.16 -7.39 1.95
CA GLU A 285 -9.65 -6.08 2.35
C GLU A 285 -9.81 -5.74 3.83
N SER A 286 -10.99 -5.92 4.41
CA SER A 286 -11.22 -5.67 5.82
C SER A 286 -12.41 -6.47 6.35
N ILE A 287 -12.45 -6.69 7.66
CA ILE A 287 -13.64 -7.14 8.38
C ILE A 287 -14.39 -5.99 9.05
N ASN A 288 -13.81 -4.79 9.06
CA ASN A 288 -14.41 -3.57 9.60
C ASN A 288 -15.35 -2.95 8.55
N PRO A 289 -16.67 -2.90 8.79
CA PRO A 289 -17.64 -2.37 7.82
C PRO A 289 -17.32 -0.93 7.37
N LYS A 290 -16.80 -0.10 8.27
CA LYS A 290 -16.43 1.29 7.96
C LYS A 290 -15.28 1.35 6.95
N THR A 291 -14.27 0.49 7.12
CA THR A 291 -13.15 0.37 6.18
C THR A 291 -13.64 -0.14 4.82
N LEU A 292 -14.56 -1.11 4.80
CA LEU A 292 -15.16 -1.61 3.55
C LEU A 292 -15.94 -0.53 2.79
N ASP A 293 -16.65 0.34 3.51
CA ASP A 293 -17.36 1.49 2.94
C ASP A 293 -16.39 2.55 2.40
N LEU A 294 -15.36 2.91 3.17
CA LEU A 294 -14.31 3.85 2.75
C LEU A 294 -13.59 3.37 1.48
N PHE A 295 -13.27 2.08 1.41
CA PHE A 295 -12.66 1.48 0.23
C PHE A 295 -13.62 1.26 -0.94
N ASN A 296 -14.92 1.56 -0.78
CA ASN A 296 -15.96 1.24 -1.75
C ASN A 296 -15.90 -0.23 -2.21
N LYS A 297 -15.61 -1.14 -1.27
CA LYS A 297 -15.46 -2.57 -1.56
C LYS A 297 -16.81 -3.24 -1.80
N ARG A 298 -17.91 -2.70 -1.26
CA ARG A 298 -19.29 -3.20 -1.41
C ARG A 298 -19.49 -4.64 -0.91
N GLN A 299 -18.91 -4.96 0.24
CA GLN A 299 -19.00 -6.27 0.90
C GLN A 299 -19.46 -6.08 2.35
N THR A 300 -20.04 -7.13 2.96
CA THR A 300 -20.43 -7.12 4.38
C THR A 300 -19.75 -8.24 5.15
N TYR A 301 -19.59 -8.06 6.46
CA TYR A 301 -18.98 -9.06 7.34
C TYR A 301 -19.66 -10.44 7.24
N GLU A 302 -20.99 -10.47 7.19
CA GLU A 302 -21.79 -11.70 7.11
C GLU A 302 -21.54 -12.43 5.78
N LYS A 303 -21.42 -11.68 4.68
CA LYS A 303 -21.09 -12.26 3.38
C LYS A 303 -19.66 -12.77 3.33
N ILE A 304 -18.71 -12.08 3.97
CA ILE A 304 -17.32 -12.54 4.12
C ILE A 304 -17.32 -13.89 4.85
N VAL A 305 -17.92 -13.98 6.03
CA VAL A 305 -18.04 -15.22 6.80
C VAL A 305 -18.70 -16.33 5.99
N SER A 306 -19.82 -16.04 5.33
CA SER A 306 -20.52 -17.02 4.51
C SER A 306 -19.67 -17.51 3.33
N SER A 307 -18.89 -16.62 2.69
CA SER A 307 -18.03 -16.99 1.56
C SER A 307 -16.92 -17.95 1.98
N ILE A 308 -16.31 -17.72 3.14
CA ILE A 308 -15.25 -18.59 3.68
C ILE A 308 -15.79 -20.00 3.89
N LYS A 309 -16.99 -20.12 4.48
CA LYS A 309 -17.65 -21.43 4.70
C LYS A 309 -17.86 -22.16 3.37
N LYS A 310 -18.41 -21.48 2.37
CA LYS A 310 -18.72 -22.08 1.06
C LYS A 310 -17.49 -22.50 0.26
N PHE A 311 -16.41 -21.70 0.26
CA PHE A 311 -15.15 -22.13 -0.36
C PHE A 311 -14.58 -23.38 0.31
N LYS A 312 -14.63 -23.44 1.64
CA LYS A 312 -14.14 -24.60 2.41
C LYS A 312 -15.00 -25.84 2.20
N GLU A 313 -16.33 -25.69 2.15
CA GLU A 313 -17.27 -26.77 1.79
C GLU A 313 -16.99 -27.31 0.38
N ALA A 314 -16.60 -26.45 -0.56
CA ALA A 314 -16.16 -26.86 -1.90
C ALA A 314 -14.74 -27.47 -1.93
N GLY A 315 -14.03 -27.53 -0.80
CA GLY A 315 -12.67 -28.05 -0.71
C GLY A 315 -11.64 -27.19 -1.44
N ILE A 316 -11.86 -25.88 -1.48
CA ILE A 316 -10.96 -24.87 -2.06
C ILE A 316 -10.28 -24.10 -0.93
N ARG A 317 -8.94 -24.00 -0.98
CA ARG A 317 -8.15 -23.26 0.01
C ARG A 317 -8.24 -21.75 -0.23
N ILE A 318 -8.09 -20.97 0.84
CA ILE A 318 -8.21 -19.52 0.83
C ILE A 318 -6.88 -18.89 1.29
N HIS A 319 -6.34 -18.03 0.44
CA HIS A 319 -5.43 -16.97 0.84
C HIS A 319 -6.23 -15.70 1.09
N GLY A 320 -6.31 -15.25 2.35
CA GLY A 320 -7.04 -14.04 2.72
C GLY A 320 -6.21 -12.78 2.49
N MET A 321 -6.69 -11.90 1.61
CA MET A 321 -6.03 -10.62 1.34
C MET A 321 -6.74 -9.50 2.10
N PHE A 322 -5.98 -8.82 2.97
CA PHE A 322 -6.45 -7.69 3.77
C PHE A 322 -5.54 -6.47 3.58
N VAL A 323 -6.16 -5.30 3.66
CA VAL A 323 -5.51 -3.99 3.65
C VAL A 323 -5.82 -3.29 4.97
N VAL A 324 -4.78 -2.98 5.74
CA VAL A 324 -4.89 -2.38 7.08
C VAL A 324 -4.39 -0.94 7.10
N GLY A 325 -4.90 -0.15 8.04
CA GLY A 325 -4.49 1.24 8.24
C GLY A 325 -5.43 2.24 7.57
N SER A 326 -6.64 1.82 7.20
CA SER A 326 -7.66 2.78 6.77
C SER A 326 -7.92 3.84 7.84
N ASP A 327 -8.57 4.93 7.45
CA ASP A 327 -9.02 5.98 8.38
C ASP A 327 -9.94 5.49 9.49
N ALA A 328 -10.59 4.34 9.29
CA ALA A 328 -11.46 3.70 10.26
C ALA A 328 -10.77 2.57 11.05
N ASP A 329 -9.51 2.26 10.75
CA ASP A 329 -8.74 1.25 11.46
C ASP A 329 -7.97 1.85 12.62
N ASP A 330 -7.69 0.99 13.60
CA ASP A 330 -6.80 1.24 14.72
C ASP A 330 -5.98 -0.02 14.99
N LYS A 331 -5.10 0.01 16.01
CA LYS A 331 -4.27 -1.15 16.37
C LYS A 331 -5.10 -2.42 16.62
N GLU A 332 -6.26 -2.30 17.26
CA GLU A 332 -7.07 -3.45 17.68
C GLU A 332 -7.79 -4.07 16.49
N THR A 333 -8.32 -3.27 15.55
CA THR A 333 -8.99 -3.80 14.35
C THR A 333 -8.03 -4.65 13.50
N ILE A 334 -6.73 -4.35 13.54
CA ILE A 334 -5.68 -5.15 12.87
C ILE A 334 -5.52 -6.52 13.55
N TYR A 335 -5.43 -6.57 14.88
CA TYR A 335 -5.37 -7.85 15.61
C TYR A 335 -6.67 -8.65 15.49
N GLU A 336 -7.83 -7.99 15.51
CA GLU A 336 -9.13 -8.62 15.25
C GLU A 336 -9.16 -9.31 13.89
N THR A 337 -8.55 -8.72 12.86
CA THR A 337 -8.45 -9.32 11.52
C THR A 337 -7.64 -10.62 11.53
N SER A 338 -6.52 -10.67 12.26
CA SER A 338 -5.72 -11.90 12.41
C SER A 338 -6.44 -12.99 13.22
N ARG A 339 -7.10 -12.60 14.32
CA ARG A 339 -7.91 -13.52 15.13
C ARG A 339 -9.08 -14.08 14.34
N PHE A 340 -9.78 -13.24 13.58
CA PHE A 340 -10.83 -13.64 12.63
C PHE A 340 -10.30 -14.67 11.62
N ALA A 341 -9.17 -14.38 10.97
CA ALA A 341 -8.58 -15.29 9.99
C ALA A 341 -8.24 -16.67 10.60
N THR A 342 -7.73 -16.67 11.83
CA THR A 342 -7.42 -17.89 12.58
C THR A 342 -8.70 -18.65 12.97
N GLU A 343 -9.72 -17.95 13.44
CA GLU A 343 -11.01 -18.50 13.90
C GLU A 343 -11.76 -19.19 12.75
N TYR A 344 -11.91 -18.49 11.63
CA TYR A 344 -12.58 -19.03 10.44
C TYR A 344 -11.69 -20.00 9.64
N GLY A 345 -10.44 -20.16 10.07
CA GLY A 345 -9.50 -21.16 9.58
C GLY A 345 -9.11 -20.95 8.13
N LEU A 346 -8.69 -19.74 7.78
CA LEU A 346 -8.00 -19.46 6.52
C LEU A 346 -6.66 -20.21 6.48
N GLU A 347 -6.21 -20.64 5.31
CA GLU A 347 -4.94 -21.37 5.17
C GLU A 347 -3.73 -20.42 5.29
N THR A 348 -3.84 -19.24 4.68
CA THR A 348 -2.82 -18.19 4.68
C THR A 348 -3.49 -16.82 4.64
N ILE A 349 -2.78 -15.80 5.11
CA ILE A 349 -3.17 -14.40 4.98
C ILE A 349 -2.01 -13.51 4.54
N GLN A 350 -2.36 -12.36 3.98
CA GLN A 350 -1.51 -11.17 3.93
C GLN A 350 -2.24 -10.02 4.63
N LEU A 351 -1.52 -9.26 5.46
CA LEU A 351 -1.98 -7.98 5.99
C LEU A 351 -1.09 -6.89 5.39
N MET A 352 -1.55 -6.29 4.30
CA MET A 352 -0.81 -5.21 3.65
C MET A 352 -1.21 -3.86 4.26
N ILE A 353 -0.22 -3.05 4.61
CA ILE A 353 -0.46 -1.66 5.00
C ILE A 353 -0.94 -0.88 3.77
N LEU A 354 -2.02 -0.12 3.92
CA LEU A 354 -2.55 0.77 2.90
C LEU A 354 -1.41 1.63 2.34
N THR A 355 -1.07 1.42 1.08
CA THR A 355 0.06 2.10 0.43
C THR A 355 -0.50 3.12 -0.56
N PRO A 356 -0.19 4.41 -0.40
CA PRO A 356 -0.58 5.44 -1.37
C PRO A 356 0.13 5.24 -2.72
N LEU A 357 -0.48 4.48 -3.64
CA LEU A 357 0.12 4.17 -4.93
C LEU A 357 -0.30 5.19 -6.00
N PRO A 358 0.64 5.80 -6.75
CA PRO A 358 0.31 6.60 -7.92
C PRO A 358 -0.66 5.89 -8.87
N GLY A 359 -1.67 6.63 -9.35
CA GLY A 359 -2.75 6.08 -10.19
C GLY A 359 -3.91 5.43 -9.43
N SER A 360 -3.87 5.39 -8.09
CA SER A 360 -5.05 5.07 -7.28
C SER A 360 -5.86 6.34 -6.98
N PRO A 361 -7.21 6.26 -6.94
CA PRO A 361 -8.05 7.39 -6.53
C PRO A 361 -7.64 8.04 -5.20
N ASP A 362 -7.28 7.24 -4.20
CA ASP A 362 -6.84 7.73 -2.89
C ASP A 362 -5.53 8.53 -2.99
N TYR A 363 -4.56 8.06 -3.80
CA TYR A 363 -3.33 8.80 -4.03
C TYR A 363 -3.60 10.17 -4.67
N ASP A 364 -4.36 10.18 -5.76
CA ASP A 364 -4.64 11.38 -6.53
C ASP A 364 -5.44 12.40 -5.71
N GLN A 365 -6.43 11.94 -4.93
CA GLN A 365 -7.27 12.81 -4.13
C GLN A 365 -6.55 13.40 -2.92
N PHE A 366 -5.75 12.59 -2.21
CA PHE A 366 -5.24 12.97 -0.90
C PHE A 366 -3.75 13.32 -0.91
N TYR A 367 -2.92 12.57 -1.61
CA TYR A 367 -1.47 12.66 -1.48
C TYR A 367 -0.84 13.51 -2.58
N ALA A 368 -1.31 13.38 -3.83
CA ALA A 368 -0.86 14.21 -4.95
C ALA A 368 -1.22 15.70 -4.77
N THR A 369 -2.37 15.98 -4.15
CA THR A 369 -2.84 17.34 -3.84
C THR A 369 -2.18 17.98 -2.62
N GLY A 370 -1.40 17.21 -1.84
CA GLY A 370 -0.83 17.65 -0.56
C GLY A 370 -1.84 17.75 0.59
N ASN A 371 -3.06 17.22 0.43
CA ASN A 371 -4.07 17.18 1.49
C ASN A 371 -3.67 16.22 2.64
N ARG A 372 -2.82 15.22 2.36
CA ARG A 372 -2.19 14.34 3.34
C ARG A 372 -0.70 14.27 3.10
N GLU A 373 0.05 14.28 4.19
CA GLU A 373 1.50 14.18 4.16
C GLU A 373 1.97 12.72 4.01
N LEU A 374 2.91 12.50 3.10
CA LEU A 374 3.69 11.27 3.02
C LEU A 374 4.88 11.36 3.98
N LEU A 375 5.06 10.34 4.81
CA LEU A 375 6.21 10.22 5.71
C LEU A 375 7.51 9.93 4.96
N SER A 376 7.41 9.26 3.81
CA SER A 376 8.55 8.99 2.93
C SER A 376 8.12 9.04 1.47
N ARG A 377 8.99 9.58 0.63
CA ARG A 377 8.91 9.51 -0.84
C ARG A 377 9.86 8.47 -1.44
N ASP A 378 10.52 7.69 -0.59
CA ASP A 378 11.31 6.55 -1.04
C ASP A 378 10.38 5.43 -1.51
N TRP A 379 10.28 5.28 -2.82
CA TRP A 379 9.40 4.29 -3.43
C TRP A 379 9.72 2.85 -3.04
N SER A 380 10.93 2.54 -2.56
CA SER A 380 11.29 1.20 -2.11
C SER A 380 10.44 0.71 -0.93
N LEU A 381 9.87 1.65 -0.16
CA LEU A 381 9.00 1.37 0.98
C LEU A 381 7.52 1.18 0.58
N TYR A 382 7.17 1.35 -0.70
CA TYR A 382 5.79 1.23 -1.20
C TYR A 382 5.47 -0.22 -1.57
N ASP A 383 5.70 -1.13 -0.63
CA ASP A 383 5.67 -2.59 -0.80
C ASP A 383 4.54 -3.28 0.01
N GLY A 384 3.64 -2.48 0.59
CA GLY A 384 2.56 -2.96 1.45
C GLY A 384 3.01 -3.40 2.85
N HIS A 385 4.28 -3.23 3.24
CA HIS A 385 4.79 -3.62 4.56
C HIS A 385 5.40 -2.45 5.34
N HIS A 386 5.55 -1.28 4.72
CA HIS A 386 6.02 -0.08 5.39
C HIS A 386 4.95 1.01 5.45
N ALA A 387 4.76 1.60 6.63
CA ALA A 387 3.85 2.72 6.83
C ALA A 387 4.46 4.04 6.32
N VAL A 388 4.11 4.43 5.09
CA VAL A 388 4.63 5.65 4.43
C VAL A 388 3.73 6.88 4.58
N TYR A 389 2.70 6.83 5.42
CA TYR A 389 1.76 7.92 5.70
C TYR A 389 1.34 7.91 7.18
N ARG A 390 0.65 8.96 7.63
CA ARG A 390 0.10 9.04 8.99
C ARG A 390 -1.35 8.52 9.04
N PRO A 391 -1.63 7.43 9.76
CA PRO A 391 -3.01 6.95 9.96
C PRO A 391 -3.76 7.80 10.99
N LYS A 392 -5.10 7.79 10.95
CA LYS A 392 -5.93 8.67 11.79
C LYS A 392 -6.03 8.29 13.26
N ASN A 393 -6.08 7.00 13.58
CA ASN A 393 -6.40 6.51 14.93
C ASN A 393 -5.24 5.77 15.60
N MET A 394 -4.04 5.85 15.03
CA MET A 394 -2.81 5.27 15.56
C MET A 394 -1.61 6.04 15.01
N THR A 395 -0.42 5.81 15.56
CA THR A 395 0.82 6.30 14.97
C THR A 395 1.26 5.38 13.83
N ALA A 396 2.09 5.88 12.90
CA ALA A 396 2.68 5.03 11.86
C ALA A 396 3.53 3.88 12.44
N TYR A 397 4.16 4.11 13.61
CA TYR A 397 4.84 3.07 14.38
C TYR A 397 3.87 1.97 14.82
N GLU A 398 2.75 2.33 15.47
CA GLU A 398 1.73 1.37 15.90
C GLU A 398 1.14 0.60 14.72
N LEU A 399 0.82 1.26 13.60
CA LEU A 399 0.30 0.61 12.39
C LEU A 399 1.28 -0.45 11.87
N ASN A 400 2.54 -0.08 11.71
CA ASN A 400 3.53 -0.99 11.13
C ASN A 400 3.78 -2.20 12.06
N VAL A 401 4.00 -1.95 13.35
CA VAL A 401 4.17 -3.01 14.34
C VAL A 401 2.94 -3.92 14.41
N ALA A 402 1.73 -3.35 14.45
CA ALA A 402 0.50 -4.12 14.54
C ALA A 402 0.28 -5.02 13.32
N ALA A 403 0.54 -4.53 12.10
CA ALA A 403 0.40 -5.32 10.88
C ALA A 403 1.31 -6.56 10.89
N ILE A 404 2.58 -6.38 11.27
CA ILE A 404 3.55 -7.47 11.32
C ILE A 404 3.28 -8.43 12.49
N ASP A 405 3.00 -7.91 13.68
CA ASP A 405 2.72 -8.71 14.87
C ASP A 405 1.43 -9.55 14.70
N ALA A 406 0.40 -8.97 14.08
CA ALA A 406 -0.83 -9.69 13.76
C ALA A 406 -0.58 -10.84 12.76
N MET A 407 0.30 -10.64 11.76
CA MET A 407 0.73 -11.74 10.90
C MET A 407 1.54 -12.80 11.66
N GLU A 408 2.42 -12.42 12.59
CA GLU A 408 3.16 -13.38 13.42
C GLU A 408 2.26 -14.20 14.36
N GLU A 409 1.18 -13.60 14.87
CA GLU A 409 0.15 -14.28 15.65
C GLU A 409 -0.53 -15.38 14.80
N PHE A 410 -0.91 -15.04 13.56
CA PHE A 410 -1.50 -15.98 12.62
C PHE A 410 -0.53 -17.13 12.29
N TYR A 411 0.71 -16.80 11.92
CA TYR A 411 1.80 -17.74 11.61
C TYR A 411 2.57 -18.20 12.86
N SER A 412 1.89 -18.33 14.00
CA SER A 412 2.50 -18.79 15.25
C SER A 412 2.76 -20.30 15.27
N TRP A 413 3.66 -20.76 16.13
CA TRP A 413 3.89 -22.19 16.35
C TRP A 413 2.63 -22.94 16.79
N LYS A 414 1.72 -22.25 17.50
CA LYS A 414 0.41 -22.78 17.88
C LYS A 414 -0.46 -23.08 16.65
N THR A 415 -0.43 -22.24 15.63
CA THR A 415 -1.17 -22.47 14.38
C THR A 415 -0.50 -23.55 13.53
N ILE A 416 0.84 -23.54 13.44
CA ILE A 416 1.62 -24.57 12.75
C ILE A 416 1.35 -25.96 13.35
N LEU A 417 1.40 -26.09 14.67
CA LEU A 417 1.11 -27.34 15.37
C LEU A 417 -0.34 -27.79 15.13
N ARG A 418 -1.31 -26.87 15.13
CA ARG A 418 -2.70 -27.19 14.77
C ARG A 418 -2.82 -27.72 13.34
N SER A 419 -2.07 -27.18 12.38
CA SER A 419 -2.04 -27.70 11.00
C SER A 419 -1.37 -29.09 10.93
N ALA A 420 -0.27 -29.29 11.68
CA ALA A 420 0.41 -30.58 11.76
C ALA A 420 -0.48 -31.68 12.37
N LEU A 421 -1.23 -31.37 13.43
CA LEU A 421 -2.19 -32.29 14.06
C LEU A 421 -3.32 -32.68 13.10
N ARG A 422 -3.69 -31.79 12.16
CA ARG A 422 -4.64 -32.07 11.07
C ARG A 422 -4.01 -32.81 9.88
N LYS A 423 -2.71 -33.15 9.93
CA LYS A 423 -1.92 -33.74 8.85
C LYS A 423 -1.91 -32.91 7.56
N ASP A 424 -2.08 -31.59 7.69
CA ASP A 424 -2.03 -30.66 6.56
C ASP A 424 -0.59 -30.19 6.32
N LEU A 425 0.19 -31.05 5.66
CA LEU A 425 1.62 -30.81 5.42
C LEU A 425 1.87 -29.54 4.59
N ILE A 426 0.99 -29.22 3.64
CA ILE A 426 1.12 -28.04 2.80
C ILE A 426 1.01 -26.78 3.67
N SER A 427 0.00 -26.70 4.53
CA SER A 427 -0.15 -25.57 5.45
C SER A 427 1.01 -25.48 6.43
N VAL A 428 1.56 -26.61 6.92
CA VAL A 428 2.76 -26.61 7.78
C VAL A 428 3.96 -26.00 7.06
N ILE A 429 4.21 -26.37 5.81
CA ILE A 429 5.32 -25.84 5.00
C ILE A 429 5.15 -24.33 4.79
N ILE A 430 3.97 -23.91 4.32
CA ILE A 430 3.71 -22.49 4.03
C ILE A 430 3.78 -21.66 5.31
N GLN A 431 3.11 -22.06 6.39
CA GLN A 431 3.11 -21.31 7.65
C GLN A 431 4.51 -21.20 8.27
N THR A 432 5.32 -22.26 8.17
CA THR A 432 6.72 -22.23 8.62
C THR A 432 7.57 -21.29 7.77
N SER A 433 7.41 -21.32 6.46
CA SER A 433 8.08 -20.41 5.53
C SER A 433 7.70 -18.95 5.81
N SER A 434 6.41 -18.65 5.98
CA SER A 434 5.90 -17.33 6.33
C SER A 434 6.43 -16.84 7.68
N LYS A 435 6.50 -17.72 8.69
CA LYS A 435 7.09 -17.38 9.99
C LYS A 435 8.57 -16.97 9.88
N ASN A 436 9.35 -17.72 9.09
CA ASN A 436 10.75 -17.39 8.86
C ASN A 436 10.89 -16.08 8.07
N LEU A 437 10.05 -15.87 7.05
CA LEU A 437 9.99 -14.63 6.28
C LEU A 437 9.74 -13.41 7.17
N LEU A 438 8.74 -13.47 8.07
CA LEU A 438 8.43 -12.38 9.01
C LEU A 438 9.59 -12.08 9.96
N ARG A 439 10.26 -13.12 10.45
CA ARG A 439 11.46 -12.95 11.30
C ARG A 439 12.59 -12.27 10.54
N ASP A 440 12.85 -12.68 9.31
CA ASP A 440 13.89 -12.10 8.45
C ASP A 440 13.54 -10.65 8.08
N TRP A 441 12.26 -10.38 7.80
CA TRP A 441 11.74 -9.03 7.55
C TRP A 441 11.97 -8.10 8.75
N LYS A 442 11.63 -8.52 9.98
CA LYS A 442 11.87 -7.72 11.19
C LYS A 442 13.35 -7.39 11.38
N LYS A 443 14.23 -8.36 11.09
CA LYS A 443 15.68 -8.17 11.18
C LYS A 443 16.17 -7.12 10.18
N GLN A 444 15.65 -7.13 8.96
CA GLN A 444 16.05 -6.19 7.91
C GLN A 444 15.50 -4.78 8.11
N ASN A 445 14.30 -4.65 8.68
CA ASN A 445 13.59 -3.37 8.77
C ASN A 445 13.61 -2.73 10.18
N GLY A 446 14.45 -3.25 11.09
CA GLY A 446 14.55 -2.74 12.47
C GLY A 446 14.90 -1.25 12.56
N GLU A 447 15.78 -0.74 11.70
CA GLU A 447 16.14 0.69 11.66
C GLU A 447 14.96 1.57 11.27
N TYR A 448 14.18 1.15 10.26
CA TYR A 448 12.99 1.86 9.82
C TYR A 448 11.93 1.89 10.92
N ILE A 449 11.63 0.76 11.54
CA ILE A 449 10.70 0.68 12.68
C ILE A 449 11.16 1.56 13.84
N GLN A 450 12.46 1.57 14.13
CA GLN A 450 13.04 2.43 15.16
C GLN A 450 12.91 3.92 14.79
N SER A 451 13.09 4.29 13.52
CA SER A 451 12.87 5.66 13.06
C SER A 451 11.42 6.13 13.25
N LEU A 452 10.43 5.27 12.98
CA LEU A 452 9.02 5.56 13.23
C LEU A 452 8.74 5.73 14.72
N ARG A 453 9.37 4.89 15.55
CA ARG A 453 9.30 4.98 17.01
C ARG A 453 9.90 6.30 17.49
N ASP A 454 11.06 6.68 16.97
CA ASP A 454 11.74 7.91 17.33
C ASP A 454 10.88 9.13 17.00
N GLN A 455 10.18 9.16 15.87
CA GLN A 455 9.21 10.23 15.57
C GLN A 455 8.10 10.39 16.64
N VAL A 456 7.74 9.34 17.36
CA VAL A 456 6.77 9.40 18.47
C VAL A 456 7.43 9.89 19.76
N PHE A 457 8.66 9.43 20.05
CA PHE A 457 9.34 9.64 21.32
C PHE A 457 10.37 10.77 21.33
N ASP A 458 10.74 11.35 20.19
CA ASP A 458 11.81 12.35 20.11
C ASP A 458 11.48 13.61 20.91
N LYS A 459 10.22 14.04 20.92
CA LYS A 459 9.79 15.13 21.78
C LYS A 459 9.94 14.80 23.25
N ALA A 460 9.68 13.55 23.65
CA ALA A 460 9.93 13.08 25.01
C ALA A 460 11.43 13.09 25.35
N LYS A 461 12.30 12.72 24.41
CA LYS A 461 13.76 12.82 24.58
C LYS A 461 14.19 14.29 24.73
N GLU A 462 13.70 15.19 23.90
CA GLU A 462 14.01 16.63 23.96
C GLU A 462 13.62 17.24 25.32
N VAL A 463 12.43 16.88 25.81
CA VAL A 463 11.95 17.30 27.14
C VAL A 463 12.79 16.67 28.26
N ALA A 464 13.30 15.44 28.07
CA ALA A 464 14.15 14.75 29.04
C ALA A 464 15.60 15.27 29.08
N VAL A 465 16.16 15.75 27.95
CA VAL A 465 17.54 16.30 27.89
C VAL A 465 17.68 17.59 28.70
N HIS A 466 16.59 18.30 28.98
CA HIS A 466 16.59 19.46 29.89
C HIS A 466 16.47 19.09 31.38
N ARG A 467 16.72 17.83 31.80
CA ARG A 467 16.40 17.36 33.16
C ARG A 467 17.53 16.74 33.97
N ASP A 468 17.67 17.32 35.16
CA ASP A 468 18.12 16.70 36.41
C ASP A 468 16.97 16.55 37.44
N VAL A 469 15.68 16.66 37.03
CA VAL A 469 14.52 16.79 37.94
C VAL A 469 13.37 15.82 37.63
N LYS A 470 12.67 15.34 38.67
CA LYS A 470 11.48 14.47 38.63
C LYS A 470 10.27 15.16 37.95
N LEU A 471 9.60 14.44 37.06
CA LEU A 471 8.35 14.85 36.38
C LEU A 471 7.26 15.31 37.37
N SER A 472 6.63 16.47 37.09
CA SER A 472 5.48 16.94 37.89
C SER A 472 4.13 16.41 37.38
N TYR A 473 4.11 15.78 36.19
CA TYR A 473 2.91 15.34 35.47
C TYR A 473 1.91 16.47 35.24
N ARG A 474 2.42 17.66 34.91
CA ARG A 474 1.60 18.85 34.65
C ARG A 474 1.92 19.43 33.28
N ILE A 475 0.88 19.75 32.52
CA ILE A 475 1.01 20.30 31.16
C ILE A 475 0.28 21.62 31.03
N GLY A 476 0.96 22.62 30.48
CA GLY A 476 0.38 23.92 30.19
C GLY A 476 -0.50 23.84 28.94
N VAL A 477 -1.77 24.21 29.03
CA VAL A 477 -2.68 24.31 27.86
C VAL A 477 -3.32 25.70 27.78
N PRO A 478 -3.40 26.34 26.61
CA PRO A 478 -4.04 27.64 26.50
C PRO A 478 -5.52 27.59 26.91
N LYS A 479 -5.98 28.55 27.72
CA LYS A 479 -7.35 28.59 28.26
C LYS A 479 -8.39 28.61 27.14
N PHE A 480 -8.18 29.39 26.09
CA PHE A 480 -9.11 29.44 24.95
C PHE A 480 -9.21 28.11 24.18
N ILE A 481 -8.22 27.22 24.28
CA ILE A 481 -8.31 25.86 23.73
C ILE A 481 -9.14 24.97 24.66
N LEU A 482 -8.96 25.13 25.98
CA LEU A 482 -9.76 24.41 26.99
C LEU A 482 -11.24 24.81 26.95
N ASP A 483 -11.51 26.07 26.62
CA ASP A 483 -12.87 26.61 26.46
C ASP A 483 -13.53 26.16 25.14
N ALA A 484 -12.77 25.59 24.19
CA ALA A 484 -13.28 25.01 22.95
C ALA A 484 -13.67 23.53 23.16
N GLU A 485 -14.50 22.99 22.26
CA GLU A 485 -14.98 21.58 22.35
C GLU A 485 -13.83 20.57 22.45
N ILE A 486 -12.78 20.76 21.64
CA ILE A 486 -11.58 19.92 21.65
C ILE A 486 -10.81 19.97 22.99
N GLY A 487 -10.98 21.05 23.75
CA GLY A 487 -10.37 21.25 25.06
C GLY A 487 -10.85 20.26 26.11
N LYS A 488 -12.14 19.90 26.08
CA LYS A 488 -12.70 18.89 26.97
C LYS A 488 -12.10 17.52 26.67
N SER A 489 -12.11 17.10 25.39
CA SER A 489 -11.53 15.83 24.97
C SER A 489 -10.05 15.73 25.31
N LEU A 490 -9.28 16.80 25.07
CA LEU A 490 -7.87 16.86 25.46
C LEU A 490 -7.67 16.71 26.97
N THR A 491 -8.51 17.37 27.77
CA THR A 491 -8.46 17.28 29.24
C THR A 491 -8.78 15.88 29.74
N ASP A 492 -9.84 15.26 29.19
CA ASP A 492 -10.25 13.90 29.55
C ASP A 492 -9.14 12.89 29.22
N PHE A 493 -8.54 12.98 28.02
CA PHE A 493 -7.40 12.15 27.61
C PHE A 493 -6.19 12.30 28.54
N LEU A 494 -5.78 13.53 28.85
CA LEU A 494 -4.64 13.78 29.73
C LEU A 494 -4.92 13.29 31.16
N THR A 495 -6.15 13.48 31.64
CA THR A 495 -6.56 13.06 32.99
C THR A 495 -6.57 11.54 33.10
N GLU A 496 -7.05 10.82 32.09
CA GLU A 496 -7.01 9.34 32.05
C GLU A 496 -5.56 8.80 32.11
N LEU A 497 -4.61 9.55 31.55
CA LEU A 497 -3.18 9.25 31.64
C LEU A 497 -2.55 9.62 32.99
N GLY A 498 -3.27 10.33 33.86
CA GLY A 498 -2.78 10.83 35.15
C GLY A 498 -2.01 12.16 35.03
N ILE A 499 -2.24 12.92 33.96
CA ILE A 499 -1.56 14.18 33.66
C ILE A 499 -2.51 15.33 34.00
N SER A 500 -2.06 16.26 34.84
CA SER A 500 -2.85 17.43 35.24
C SER A 500 -2.69 18.58 34.24
N VAL A 501 -3.82 19.17 33.83
CA VAL A 501 -3.85 20.32 32.93
C VAL A 501 -3.72 21.62 33.73
N VAL A 502 -2.78 22.48 33.32
CA VAL A 502 -2.57 23.82 33.88
C VAL A 502 -2.97 24.86 32.83
N PRO A 503 -4.13 25.54 32.96
CA PRO A 503 -4.58 26.54 32.01
C PRO A 503 -3.67 27.79 32.01
N PHE A 504 -3.38 28.36 30.83
CA PHE A 504 -2.67 29.64 30.69
C PHE A 504 -3.19 30.49 29.51
N GLY A 505 -2.92 31.78 29.43
CA GLY A 505 -3.42 32.65 28.33
C GLY A 505 -4.71 33.43 28.64
N ALA A 506 -4.96 34.51 27.88
CA ALA A 506 -5.60 35.76 28.35
C ALA A 506 -7.16 35.79 28.43
N PRO A 507 -7.74 36.53 29.41
CA PRO A 507 -9.07 37.14 29.29
C PRO A 507 -9.05 38.32 28.30
N ALA A 508 -10.16 38.56 27.62
CA ALA A 508 -10.31 39.38 26.40
C ALA A 508 -9.92 40.89 26.44
N ASN A 509 -9.27 41.45 27.47
CA ASN A 509 -9.21 42.91 27.68
C ASN A 509 -7.86 43.51 28.13
N LEU A 510 -6.69 43.13 27.59
CA LEU A 510 -5.41 43.77 28.01
C LEU A 510 -4.41 44.03 26.87
N SER A 511 -3.76 45.20 26.96
CA SER A 511 -2.81 45.79 26.00
C SER A 511 -1.46 45.04 25.91
N SER A 512 -0.76 45.29 24.81
CA SER A 512 0.45 44.61 24.33
C SER A 512 1.69 44.64 25.25
N SER A 513 1.68 45.39 26.36
CA SER A 513 2.82 45.54 27.27
C SER A 513 2.86 44.53 28.44
N GLY A 514 1.81 43.72 28.65
CA GLY A 514 1.70 42.80 29.80
C GLY A 514 1.95 41.32 29.53
N LEU A 515 2.37 40.92 28.32
CA LEU A 515 2.55 39.51 27.97
C LEU A 515 3.93 38.93 28.35
N SER A 516 4.95 39.76 28.57
CA SER A 516 6.31 39.31 28.91
C SER A 516 6.40 38.62 30.26
N SER A 517 5.64 39.05 31.28
CA SER A 517 5.72 38.49 32.64
C SER A 517 4.86 37.23 32.87
N ARG A 518 4.08 36.78 31.88
CA ARG A 518 3.01 35.77 32.07
C ARG A 518 3.28 34.38 31.52
N LEU A 519 4.38 34.13 30.81
CA LEU A 519 4.80 32.76 30.50
C LEU A 519 5.90 32.28 31.44
N ASP A 520 6.64 33.21 32.06
CA ASP A 520 7.66 32.92 33.07
C ASP A 520 7.12 32.18 34.31
N TRP A 521 5.88 32.45 34.73
CA TRP A 521 5.30 31.74 35.89
C TRP A 521 5.02 30.25 35.63
N LEU A 522 4.98 29.83 34.35
CA LEU A 522 4.88 28.42 33.99
C LEU A 522 6.21 27.68 34.22
N ARG A 523 7.33 28.40 34.35
CA ARG A 523 8.63 27.81 34.69
C ARG A 523 8.55 27.11 36.04
N GLY A 524 9.02 25.86 36.09
CA GLY A 524 8.91 25.00 37.28
C GLY A 524 7.49 24.59 37.65
N LYS A 525 6.46 25.07 36.93
CA LYS A 525 5.05 24.73 37.16
C LYS A 525 4.47 23.73 36.18
N VAL A 526 5.09 23.55 35.02
CA VAL A 526 4.68 22.56 34.02
C VAL A 526 5.91 21.87 33.45
N ASP A 527 5.72 20.64 33.01
CA ASP A 527 6.74 19.85 32.34
C ASP A 527 6.87 20.21 30.86
N CYS A 528 5.77 20.61 30.23
CA CYS A 528 5.72 21.09 28.86
C CYS A 528 4.49 21.97 28.61
N ILE A 529 4.47 22.64 27.45
CA ILE A 529 3.39 23.52 27.01
C ILE A 529 2.84 23.02 25.66
N VAL A 530 1.51 22.87 25.56
CA VAL A 530 0.81 22.57 24.31
C VAL A 530 0.67 23.84 23.47
N ILE A 531 1.13 23.77 22.23
CA ILE A 531 1.00 24.82 21.23
C ILE A 531 0.00 24.36 20.17
N PRO A 532 -1.23 24.90 20.17
CA PRO A 532 -2.20 24.59 19.13
C PRO A 532 -1.69 25.06 17.75
N VAL A 533 -1.98 24.27 16.72
CA VAL A 533 -1.64 24.57 15.34
C VAL A 533 -2.88 24.38 14.47
N MET A 534 -3.14 25.39 13.65
CA MET A 534 -4.11 25.34 12.56
C MET A 534 -3.43 25.90 11.31
N ASP A 535 -3.52 25.18 10.20
CA ASP A 535 -2.95 25.62 8.92
C ASP A 535 -3.89 26.64 8.25
N LYS A 536 -5.21 26.49 8.44
CA LYS A 536 -6.22 27.42 7.90
C LYS A 536 -7.42 27.55 8.83
N ALA A 537 -8.12 28.68 8.73
CA ALA A 537 -9.42 28.84 9.39
C ALA A 537 -10.50 28.04 8.62
N GLY A 538 -11.19 27.14 9.31
CA GLY A 538 -12.47 26.59 8.84
C GLY A 538 -13.60 27.62 8.99
N GLN A 539 -14.72 27.36 8.32
CA GLN A 539 -15.92 28.20 8.44
C GLN A 539 -16.42 28.22 9.89
N GLY A 540 -16.50 29.41 10.51
CA GLY A 540 -16.89 29.56 11.92
C GLY A 540 -15.74 29.36 12.92
N GLN A 541 -14.50 29.16 12.44
CA GLN A 541 -13.29 28.99 13.26
C GLN A 541 -12.33 30.18 13.15
N GLU A 542 -12.76 31.30 12.56
CA GLU A 542 -11.90 32.46 12.31
C GLU A 542 -11.37 33.05 13.62
N GLU A 543 -12.21 33.12 14.66
CA GLU A 543 -11.82 33.65 15.97
C GLU A 543 -10.77 32.77 16.67
N ILE A 544 -10.94 31.44 16.65
CA ILE A 544 -9.97 30.52 17.28
C ILE A 544 -8.66 30.51 16.50
N TYR A 545 -8.72 30.57 15.17
CA TYR A 545 -7.55 30.69 14.32
C TYR A 545 -6.75 31.97 14.62
N GLU A 546 -7.41 33.13 14.73
CA GLU A 546 -6.76 34.37 15.11
C GLU A 546 -6.09 34.30 16.49
N LYS A 547 -6.75 33.69 17.48
CA LYS A 547 -6.17 33.49 18.83
C LYS A 547 -4.91 32.63 18.77
N ILE A 548 -4.91 31.57 17.95
CA ILE A 548 -3.74 30.71 17.72
C ILE A 548 -2.59 31.50 17.07
N GLN A 549 -2.86 32.29 16.04
CA GLN A 549 -1.83 33.11 15.37
C GLN A 549 -1.22 34.16 16.31
N ARG A 550 -2.04 34.79 17.17
CA ARG A 550 -1.56 35.72 18.19
C ARG A 550 -0.68 35.03 19.24
N LEU A 551 -1.06 33.83 19.67
CA LEU A 551 -0.26 33.02 20.60
C LEU A 551 1.12 32.69 20.00
N TRP A 552 1.16 32.22 18.74
CA TRP A 552 2.40 31.95 18.00
C TRP A 552 3.32 33.17 17.92
N LYS A 553 2.77 34.34 17.57
CA LYS A 553 3.52 35.59 17.52
C LYS A 553 4.14 35.98 18.87
N SER A 554 3.46 35.66 19.97
CA SER A 554 3.99 35.90 21.32
C SER A 554 5.10 34.92 21.69
N LEU A 555 4.90 33.63 21.44
CA LEU A 555 5.88 32.60 21.80
C LEU A 555 7.20 32.76 21.03
N SER A 556 7.12 33.12 19.75
CA SER A 556 8.31 33.38 18.92
C SER A 556 9.19 34.52 19.42
N ARG A 557 8.66 35.44 20.25
CA ARG A 557 9.41 36.55 20.85
C ARG A 557 10.12 36.17 22.17
N GLN A 558 9.82 35.02 22.76
CA GLN A 558 10.27 34.60 24.10
C GLN A 558 11.01 33.25 24.07
N LYS A 559 11.61 32.91 22.94
CA LYS A 559 12.08 31.55 22.63
C LYS A 559 13.17 31.01 23.57
N GLU A 560 13.93 31.88 24.22
CA GLU A 560 15.12 31.51 25.01
C GLU A 560 14.80 30.97 26.42
N ASP A 561 13.53 30.93 26.84
CA ASP A 561 13.24 30.86 28.28
C ASP A 561 11.91 30.14 28.67
N LEU A 562 11.33 29.37 27.74
CA LEU A 562 10.07 28.64 27.94
C LEU A 562 10.29 27.16 28.27
N PRO A 563 9.40 26.52 29.07
CA PRO A 563 9.33 25.06 29.13
C PRO A 563 9.17 24.46 27.74
N ALA A 564 9.59 23.20 27.58
CA ALA A 564 9.53 22.50 26.30
C ALA A 564 8.12 22.57 25.67
N THR A 565 8.07 22.88 24.37
CA THR A 565 6.80 23.07 23.65
C THR A 565 6.47 21.88 22.76
N VAL A 566 5.19 21.50 22.71
CA VAL A 566 4.69 20.39 21.87
C VAL A 566 3.53 20.89 21.03
N LYS A 567 3.55 20.60 19.73
CA LYS A 567 2.49 21.02 18.82
C LYS A 567 1.27 20.11 18.95
N LEU A 568 0.08 20.70 18.86
CA LEU A 568 -1.21 19.99 18.75
C LEU A 568 -1.92 20.49 17.50
N PHE A 569 -1.92 19.69 16.43
CA PHE A 569 -2.62 20.01 15.19
C PHE A 569 -4.12 19.74 15.34
N LEU A 570 -4.96 20.75 15.05
CA LEU A 570 -6.41 20.71 15.32
C LEU A 570 -7.26 20.51 14.06
N ASP A 571 -6.80 20.98 12.89
CA ASP A 571 -7.58 21.08 11.65
C ASP A 571 -7.16 20.08 10.56
N ARG A 572 -6.02 19.39 10.74
CA ARG A 572 -5.50 18.44 9.75
C ARG A 572 -6.27 17.13 9.76
N GLN A 573 -6.69 16.69 8.57
CA GLN A 573 -7.42 15.44 8.34
C GLN A 573 -6.50 14.25 8.01
N ASP A 574 -5.20 14.36 8.25
CA ASP A 574 -4.16 13.40 7.88
C ASP A 574 -3.62 12.60 9.08
N GLY A 575 -4.39 12.51 10.17
CA GLY A 575 -3.97 11.79 11.39
C GLY A 575 -3.01 12.56 12.29
N SER A 576 -2.66 13.82 11.96
CA SER A 576 -1.80 14.65 12.80
C SER A 576 -2.33 14.86 14.23
N LEU A 577 -3.66 14.83 14.44
CA LEU A 577 -4.25 14.97 15.78
C LEU A 577 -3.81 13.84 16.72
N TYR A 578 -4.06 12.58 16.35
CA TYR A 578 -3.65 11.43 17.17
C TYR A 578 -2.13 11.41 17.35
N SER A 579 -1.37 11.63 16.28
CA SER A 579 0.10 11.67 16.36
C SER A 579 0.59 12.73 17.35
N SER A 580 -0.04 13.91 17.38
CA SER A 580 0.30 14.98 18.34
C SER A 580 -0.02 14.56 19.78
N MET A 581 -1.20 13.97 20.00
CA MET A 581 -1.61 13.50 21.33
C MET A 581 -0.72 12.37 21.83
N ALA A 582 -0.31 11.46 20.95
CA ALA A 582 0.65 10.40 21.26
C ALA A 582 2.02 10.97 21.64
N GLN A 583 2.53 11.97 20.90
CA GLN A 583 3.79 12.66 21.24
C GLN A 583 3.71 13.39 22.59
N ILE A 584 2.57 14.03 22.90
CA ILE A 584 2.33 14.65 24.21
C ILE A 584 2.38 13.59 25.32
N ALA A 585 1.65 12.49 25.15
CA ALA A 585 1.60 11.42 26.14
C ALA A 585 2.95 10.72 26.32
N ALA A 586 3.73 10.56 25.23
CA ALA A 586 5.04 9.94 25.22
C ALA A 586 6.06 10.61 26.16
N ILE A 587 5.83 11.88 26.53
CA ILE A 587 6.63 12.62 27.52
C ILE A 587 6.49 12.00 28.93
N PHE A 588 5.34 11.42 29.23
CA PHE A 588 4.97 10.94 30.57
C PHE A 588 4.86 9.41 30.66
N THR A 589 4.59 8.73 29.55
CA THR A 589 4.46 7.26 29.50
C THR A 589 5.10 6.68 28.26
N LYS A 590 5.75 5.51 28.40
CA LYS A 590 6.24 4.70 27.27
C LYS A 590 5.22 3.66 26.77
N ASP A 591 4.13 3.50 27.51
CA ASP A 591 3.06 2.55 27.21
C ASP A 591 2.07 3.20 26.23
N LEU A 592 2.27 2.92 24.94
CA LEU A 592 1.39 3.40 23.88
C LEU A 592 0.01 2.70 23.89
N ASP A 593 -0.11 1.52 24.49
CA ASP A 593 -1.42 0.87 24.63
C ASP A 593 -2.31 1.62 25.61
N LYS A 594 -1.72 2.12 26.70
CA LYS A 594 -2.42 3.06 27.61
C LYS A 594 -2.83 4.34 26.88
N VAL A 595 -1.98 4.88 26.00
CA VAL A 595 -2.28 6.07 25.19
C VAL A 595 -3.44 5.82 24.23
N ASN A 596 -3.38 4.72 23.48
CA ASN A 596 -4.44 4.34 22.54
C ASN A 596 -5.78 4.14 23.25
N LYS A 597 -5.77 3.46 24.41
CA LYS A 597 -6.98 3.26 25.23
C LYS A 597 -7.58 4.59 25.71
N ALA A 598 -6.75 5.50 26.21
CA ALA A 598 -7.19 6.83 26.64
C ALA A 598 -7.70 7.68 25.47
N TYR A 599 -7.14 7.53 24.27
CA TYR A 599 -7.65 8.22 23.10
C TYR A 599 -9.01 7.67 22.66
N ARG A 600 -9.21 6.35 22.70
CA ARG A 600 -10.50 5.74 22.34
C ARG A 600 -11.65 6.14 23.26
N SER A 601 -11.38 6.35 24.55
CA SER A 601 -12.43 6.76 25.50
C SER A 601 -13.04 8.12 25.15
N ILE A 602 -12.26 9.00 24.51
CA ILE A 602 -12.69 10.34 24.09
C ILE A 602 -13.20 10.41 22.64
N MET A 603 -12.98 9.36 21.82
CA MET A 603 -13.42 9.32 20.42
C MET A 603 -14.94 9.51 20.22
N PRO A 604 -15.83 8.94 21.05
CA PRO A 604 -17.27 9.21 20.94
C PRO A 604 -17.63 10.69 21.10
N ALA A 605 -16.84 11.48 21.83
CA ALA A 605 -17.08 12.91 22.01
C ALA A 605 -16.82 13.74 20.74
N PHE A 606 -15.97 13.25 19.83
CA PHE A 606 -15.80 13.84 18.51
C PHE A 606 -16.96 13.53 17.56
N SER A 607 -17.85 12.59 17.93
CA SER A 607 -18.96 12.11 17.09
C SER A 607 -20.29 12.85 17.12
N GLY A 608 -20.37 13.92 17.91
CA GLY A 608 -21.63 14.64 18.14
C GLY A 608 -21.63 16.13 17.85
N GLY A 609 -20.61 16.72 17.20
CA GLY A 609 -20.52 18.18 17.08
C GLY A 609 -20.06 18.69 15.71
N GLU A 610 -20.94 19.39 14.99
CA GLU A 610 -20.49 20.34 13.98
C GLU A 610 -19.65 21.42 14.67
N VAL A 611 -18.45 21.67 14.11
CA VAL A 611 -17.58 22.86 14.21
C VAL A 611 -16.11 22.52 14.48
N LEU A 612 -15.71 21.40 15.09
CA LEU A 612 -14.30 20.94 15.12
C LEU A 612 -14.17 19.39 15.22
N ALA A 613 -15.18 18.66 14.78
CA ALA A 613 -15.10 17.20 14.71
C ALA A 613 -14.18 16.74 13.56
N PRO A 614 -13.15 15.91 13.79
CA PRO A 614 -12.79 14.94 12.76
C PRO A 614 -14.06 14.17 12.43
N VAL A 615 -14.36 14.00 11.13
CA VAL A 615 -15.55 13.27 10.68
C VAL A 615 -15.66 12.00 11.50
N ALA A 616 -16.66 12.00 12.36
CA ALA A 616 -16.72 10.98 13.35
C ALA A 616 -17.65 9.91 12.85
N VAL A 617 -17.06 8.75 12.71
CA VAL A 617 -17.79 7.54 12.43
C VAL A 617 -18.23 6.98 13.77
N GLU A 618 -19.53 7.03 14.08
CA GLU A 618 -20.12 6.49 15.32
C GLU A 618 -19.39 5.22 15.79
N SER A 619 -18.56 5.32 16.81
CA SER A 619 -17.88 4.18 17.43
C SER A 619 -18.82 3.58 18.48
N LYS A 620 -19.83 2.84 18.02
CA LYS A 620 -20.39 1.82 18.91
C LYS A 620 -19.38 0.67 18.97
N PRO A 621 -18.92 0.25 20.17
CA PRO A 621 -18.21 -1.01 20.29
C PRO A 621 -19.14 -2.11 19.76
N VAL A 622 -18.76 -2.75 18.66
CA VAL A 622 -19.41 -3.99 18.24
C VAL A 622 -18.95 -5.05 19.22
N VAL A 623 -19.73 -5.25 20.27
CA VAL A 623 -19.65 -6.46 21.08
C VAL A 623 -20.06 -7.59 20.15
N LEU A 624 -19.08 -8.26 19.54
CA LEU A 624 -19.26 -9.56 18.91
C LEU A 624 -19.74 -10.50 20.02
N ARG A 625 -21.05 -10.76 20.07
CA ARG A 625 -21.63 -11.68 21.04
C ARG A 625 -21.13 -13.10 20.72
N VAL A 626 -20.60 -13.72 21.77
CA VAL A 626 -20.06 -15.08 21.90
C VAL A 626 -20.89 -16.14 21.19
#